data_AF-A0A924BSU1-F1
#
_entry.id   AF-A0A924BSU1-F1
#
_cell.length_a   1.000
_cell.length_b   1.000
_cell.length_c   1.000
_cell.angle_alpha   90.00
_cell.angle_beta   90.00
_cell.angle_gamma   90.00
#
_symmetry.space_group_name_H-M   'P 1'
#
loop_
_entity.id
_entity.type
_entity.pdbx_description
1 polymer ?
#
loop_
_entity_poly.entity_id
_entity_poly.type
_entity_poly.pdbx_seq_one_letter_code
_entity_poly.pdbx_strand_id
1 'polypeptide(L)'
;TRGEPEVQQPLKPGVSYVLMQRPHVKYVPAYMKGMGKAMPKDDNLIVPFTSSLIYGKATLIQSHDSMQILQQIECDFNQLKG
;
A
#
# COMPACT_ATOMS: atom_id res chain seq x y z
N THR A 1 -9.63 -12.20 -1.79
CA THR A 1 -10.19 -12.03 -0.44
C THR A 1 -9.60 -10.77 0.18
N ARG A 2 -10.42 -9.89 0.76
CA ARG A 2 -9.95 -8.79 1.63
C ARG A 2 -9.27 -9.52 2.80
N GLY A 3 -7.96 -9.35 2.99
CA GLY A 3 -7.21 -10.05 4.03
C GLY A 3 -7.81 -9.82 5.43
N GLU A 4 -7.22 -10.42 6.45
CA GLU A 4 -7.68 -10.17 7.82
C GLU A 4 -7.59 -8.67 8.15
N PRO A 5 -8.63 -8.09 8.79
CA PRO A 5 -8.62 -6.68 9.17
C PRO A 5 -7.34 -6.33 9.92
N GLU A 6 -6.69 -5.24 9.53
CA GLU A 6 -5.43 -4.75 10.12
C GLU A 6 -4.18 -5.65 9.90
N VAL A 7 -4.30 -6.78 9.18
CA VAL A 7 -3.15 -7.61 8.78
C VAL A 7 -2.70 -7.22 7.38
N GLN A 8 -1.51 -6.62 7.29
CA GLN A 8 -0.91 -6.31 6.00
C GLN A 8 -0.42 -7.59 5.31
N GLN A 9 -0.89 -7.80 4.08
CA GLN A 9 -0.35 -8.84 3.22
C GLN A 9 0.94 -8.35 2.52
N PRO A 10 1.84 -9.27 2.16
CA PRO A 10 3.03 -8.94 1.37
C PRO A 10 2.68 -8.23 0.08
N LEU A 11 3.54 -7.32 -0.38
CA LEU A 11 3.37 -6.70 -1.68
C LEU A 11 3.48 -7.76 -2.78
N LYS A 12 2.59 -7.67 -3.76
CA LYS A 12 2.62 -8.58 -4.92
C LYS A 12 3.72 -8.13 -5.89
N PRO A 13 4.47 -9.07 -6.49
CA PRO A 13 5.53 -8.77 -7.45
C PRO A 13 5.02 -8.10 -8.73
N GLY A 14 3.73 -8.18 -9.04
CA GLY A 14 3.15 -7.46 -10.19
C GLY A 14 3.43 -5.95 -10.19
N VAL A 15 3.53 -5.32 -9.01
CA VAL A 15 3.77 -3.88 -8.90
C VAL A 15 5.19 -3.52 -9.34
N SER A 16 6.20 -4.33 -9.00
CA SER A 16 7.57 -4.08 -9.44
C SER A 16 7.72 -4.21 -10.95
N TYR A 17 7.08 -5.22 -11.57
CA TYR A 17 7.12 -5.38 -13.03
C TYR A 17 6.53 -4.19 -13.79
N VAL A 18 5.42 -3.60 -13.31
CA VAL A 18 4.82 -2.42 -13.94
C VAL A 18 5.77 -1.22 -13.91
N LEU A 19 6.46 -1.03 -12.79
CA LEU A 19 7.42 0.07 -12.62
C LEU A 19 8.70 -0.17 -13.42
N MET A 20 9.18 -1.42 -13.52
CA MET A 20 10.30 -1.79 -14.39
C MET A 20 10.04 -1.45 -15.86
N GLN A 21 8.81 -1.67 -16.34
CA GLN A 21 8.42 -1.32 -17.71
C GLN A 21 8.26 0.20 -17.91
N ARG A 22 8.13 0.97 -16.83
CA ARG A 22 7.88 2.42 -16.85
C ARG A 22 8.77 3.11 -15.81
N PRO A 23 10.10 3.07 -15.95
CA PRO A 23 11.04 3.52 -14.92
C PRO A 23 10.98 5.03 -14.64
N HIS A 24 10.38 5.80 -15.56
CA HIS A 24 10.17 7.24 -15.44
C HIS A 24 8.90 7.60 -14.65
N VAL A 25 8.02 6.64 -14.37
CA VAL A 25 6.79 6.85 -13.61
C VAL A 25 7.09 6.74 -12.12
N LYS A 26 6.70 7.78 -11.38
CA LYS A 26 6.80 7.78 -9.91
C LYS A 26 5.62 7.01 -9.31
N TYR A 27 5.89 6.19 -8.30
CA TYR A 27 4.85 5.67 -7.43
C TYR A 27 4.66 6.58 -6.21
N VAL A 28 3.48 6.49 -5.58
CA VAL A 28 3.18 7.19 -4.33
C VAL A 28 2.69 6.13 -3.33
N PRO A 29 3.42 5.89 -2.23
CA PRO A 29 2.94 4.99 -1.18
C PRO A 29 1.78 5.63 -0.44
N ALA A 30 0.73 4.86 -0.17
CA ALA A 30 -0.47 5.32 0.52
C ALA A 30 -0.86 4.33 1.61
N TYR A 31 -0.75 4.73 2.87
CA TYR A 31 -1.06 3.92 4.03
C TYR A 31 -2.47 4.25 4.56
N MET A 32 -3.33 3.24 4.63
CA MET A 32 -4.69 3.34 5.16
C MET A 32 -4.79 2.66 6.53
N LYS A 33 -5.44 3.31 7.49
CA LYS A 33 -5.70 2.76 8.83
C LYS A 33 -7.17 2.92 9.21
N GLY A 34 -7.77 1.90 9.80
CA GLY A 34 -9.15 1.95 10.30
C GLY A 34 -10.25 1.74 9.23
N MET A 35 -9.89 1.56 7.96
CA MET A 35 -10.84 1.29 6.86
C MET A 35 -11.54 -0.08 6.97
N GLY A 36 -10.96 -1.02 7.71
CA GLY A 36 -11.58 -2.33 7.97
C GLY A 36 -12.81 -2.22 8.88
N LYS A 37 -12.85 -1.22 9.77
CA LYS A 37 -13.92 -1.01 10.76
C LYS A 37 -15.08 -0.17 10.23
N ALA A 38 -14.87 0.60 9.16
CA ALA A 38 -15.92 1.37 8.49
C ALA A 38 -16.90 0.49 7.68
N MET A 39 -16.54 -0.76 7.40
CA MET A 39 -17.37 -1.71 6.65
C MET A 39 -17.25 -3.10 7.28
N PRO A 40 -18.06 -3.42 8.32
CA PRO A 40 -18.12 -4.74 8.93
C PRO A 40 -18.44 -5.82 7.89
N LYS A 41 -17.83 -7.01 7.98
CA LYS A 41 -18.02 -8.10 7.00
C LYS A 41 -19.48 -8.55 6.88
N ASP A 42 -20.27 -8.42 7.96
CA ASP A 42 -21.61 -9.02 8.09
C ASP A 42 -22.73 -7.99 8.25
N ASP A 43 -22.46 -6.70 8.03
CA ASP A 43 -23.47 -5.64 8.21
C ASP A 43 -23.42 -4.62 7.06
N ASN A 44 -24.57 -4.38 6.43
CA ASN A 44 -24.73 -3.38 5.36
C ASN A 44 -24.80 -1.95 5.91
N LEU A 45 -24.68 -1.78 7.24
CA LEU A 45 -24.73 -0.49 7.90
C LEU A 45 -23.35 0.18 7.90
N ILE A 46 -23.22 1.26 7.13
CA ILE A 46 -22.04 2.14 7.20
C ILE A 46 -22.13 2.90 8.52
N VAL A 47 -21.20 2.61 9.43
CA VAL A 47 -21.07 3.32 10.71
C VAL A 47 -19.97 4.39 10.62
N PRO A 48 -20.15 5.55 11.25
CA PRO A 48 -19.08 6.54 11.38
C PRO A 48 -17.88 5.90 12.11
N PHE A 49 -16.74 5.84 11.42
CA PHE A 49 -15.52 5.32 11.99
C PHE A 49 -14.34 6.24 11.68
N THR A 50 -13.49 6.50 12.67
CA THR A 50 -12.26 7.27 12.46
C THR A 50 -11.29 6.46 11.62
N SER A 51 -11.00 6.94 10.43
CA SER A 51 -10.11 6.29 9.48
C SER A 51 -9.16 7.31 8.90
N SER A 52 -7.94 6.89 8.57
CA SER A 52 -6.89 7.79 8.09
C SER A 52 -6.22 7.25 6.84
N LEU A 53 -5.80 8.17 5.98
CA LEU A 53 -5.02 7.90 4.80
C LEU A 53 -3.81 8.84 4.77
N ILE A 54 -2.63 8.26 4.73
CA ILE A 54 -1.35 8.97 4.72
C ILE A 54 -0.68 8.70 3.38
N TYR A 55 -0.35 9.77 2.66
CA TYR A 55 0.42 9.68 1.42
C TYR A 55 1.88 9.98 1.70
N GLY A 56 2.78 9.17 1.16
CA GLY A 56 4.20 9.46 1.14
C GLY A 56 4.62 10.29 -0.07
N LYS A 57 5.93 10.45 -0.23
CA LYS A 57 6.50 11.21 -1.34
C LYS A 57 6.44 10.39 -2.65
N ALA A 58 6.23 11.09 -3.77
CA ALA A 58 6.35 10.50 -5.09
C ALA A 58 7.82 10.12 -5.37
N THR A 59 8.08 8.83 -5.61
CA THR A 59 9.43 8.26 -5.70
C THR A 59 9.61 7.47 -7.00
N LEU A 60 10.78 7.58 -7.61
CA LEU A 60 11.20 6.76 -8.75
C LEU A 60 11.83 5.46 -8.25
N ILE A 61 11.73 4.40 -9.04
CA ILE A 61 12.49 3.18 -8.76
C ILE A 61 13.99 3.44 -8.88
N GLN A 62 14.76 2.84 -7.98
CA GLN A 62 16.23 2.98 -7.95
C GLN A 62 16.96 1.80 -8.59
N SER A 63 16.23 0.75 -8.97
CA SER A 63 16.76 -0.48 -9.53
C SER A 63 15.84 -1.01 -10.63
N HIS A 64 16.37 -1.88 -11.49
CA HIS A 64 15.59 -2.71 -12.42
C HIS A 64 15.45 -4.15 -11.93
N ASP A 65 15.88 -4.46 -10.70
CA ASP A 65 15.64 -5.75 -10.06
C ASP A 65 14.29 -5.75 -9.32
N SER A 66 13.48 -6.77 -9.57
CA SER A 66 12.13 -6.88 -9.03
C SER A 66 12.11 -6.94 -7.50
N MET A 67 13.05 -7.66 -6.88
CA MET A 67 13.12 -7.78 -5.42
C MET A 67 13.55 -6.47 -4.79
N GLN A 68 14.54 -5.79 -5.36
CA GLN A 68 14.99 -4.48 -4.87
C GLN A 68 13.89 -3.42 -4.96
N ILE A 69 13.09 -3.42 -6.03
CA ILE A 69 11.94 -2.51 -6.16
C ILE A 69 10.89 -2.81 -5.09
N LEU A 70 10.55 -4.09 -4.87
CA LEU A 70 9.60 -4.45 -3.82
C LEU A 70 10.11 -4.00 -2.45
N GLN A 71 11.38 -4.25 -2.14
CA GLN A 71 11.99 -3.82 -0.88
C GLN A 71 11.99 -2.29 -0.73
N GLN A 72 12.24 -1.55 -1.80
CA GLN A 72 12.15 -0.08 -1.80
C GLN A 72 10.72 0.38 -1.46
N ILE A 73 9.70 -0.19 -2.11
CA ILE A 73 8.30 0.16 -1.86
C ILE A 73 7.89 -0.22 -0.43
N GLU A 74 8.32 -1.37 0.08
CA GLU A 74 8.05 -1.79 1.46
C GLU A 74 8.68 -0.83 2.48
N CYS A 75 9.92 -0.40 2.25
CA CYS A 75 10.61 0.57 3.11
C CYS A 75 9.83 1.90 3.13
N ASP A 76 9.51 2.45 1.96
CA ASP A 76 8.78 3.71 1.83
C ASP A 76 7.37 3.62 2.45
N PHE A 77 6.70 2.48 2.30
CA PHE A 77 5.39 2.25 2.89
C PHE A 77 5.45 2.14 4.41
N ASN A 78 6.45 1.45 4.96
CA ASN A 78 6.63 1.28 6.39
C ASN A 78 6.95 2.60 7.10
N GLN A 79 7.62 3.55 6.43
CA GLN A 79 7.84 4.90 6.96
C GLN A 79 6.54 5.67 7.20
N LEU A 80 5.44 5.32 6.52
CA LEU A 80 4.14 5.98 6.69
C LEU A 80 3.33 5.45 7.88
N LYS A 81 3.74 4.34 8.48
CA LYS A 81 2.94 3.66 9.51
C LYS A 81 2.90 4.42 10.84
N GLY A 82 3.92 5.24 11.13
CA GLY A 82 4.05 5.96 12.40
C GLY A 82 4.45 5.04 13.55
#